data_AF-A0A9P7RUN7-F1
#
_entry.id   AF-A0A9P7RUN7-F1
#
_cell.length_a   1.000
_cell.length_b   1.000
_cell.length_c   1.000
_cell.angle_alpha   90.00
_cell.angle_beta   90.00
_cell.angle_gamma   90.00
#
_symmetry.space_group_name_H-M   'P 1'
#
loop_
_entity.id
_entity.type
_entity.pdbx_description
1 polymer ?
#
loop_
_entity_poly.entity_id
_entity_poly.type
_entity_poly.pdbx_seq_one_letter_code
_entity_poly.pdbx_strand_id
1 'polypeptide(L)'
;MSKTFTREEVSKHKEKGDLWIIIDSTVYDLSRFSTIHPGGLAALLDDDVAGKDATDAFFTLHRFEVLQNPQYARLKLGHIQGEEPQMIKPPPGSLSEIPFAEPTWLSKGYHSPYYNESHRRLQTAIRKFTEEVLFPDAQAREEDGKRVSQHIFEARARLNLPAMALGPGPHLKGLTLMDGAVKPEEFDCFHELVIIQEKSRLHARGYSDGMAGGTYIALPPIMKYAAPKIRDKIVKEVFAGQKFLSLAVTEAYAGSDVAGIRTRATKTDGGWIVNGR
;
A
#
# COMPACT_ATOMS: atom_id res chain seq x y z
N MET A 1 -25.53 -7.32 -25.29
CA MET A 1 -26.18 -6.69 -24.12
C MET A 1 -26.07 -7.65 -22.95
N SER A 2 -25.75 -7.14 -21.75
CA SER A 2 -25.76 -7.96 -20.54
C SER A 2 -27.17 -8.49 -20.30
N LYS A 3 -27.32 -9.74 -19.83
CA LYS A 3 -28.63 -10.29 -19.45
C LYS A 3 -29.17 -9.51 -18.25
N THR A 4 -30.49 -9.29 -18.23
CA THR A 4 -31.17 -8.66 -17.09
C THR A 4 -32.06 -9.68 -16.39
N PHE A 5 -32.19 -9.56 -15.08
CA PHE A 5 -32.98 -10.45 -14.22
C PHE A 5 -33.85 -9.64 -13.26
N THR A 6 -34.94 -10.23 -12.77
CA THR A 6 -35.70 -9.67 -11.63
C THR A 6 -35.25 -10.29 -10.32
N ARG A 7 -35.54 -9.61 -9.20
CA ARG A 7 -35.23 -10.14 -7.85
C ARG A 7 -36.05 -11.41 -7.56
N GLU A 8 -37.26 -11.51 -8.10
CA GLU A 8 -38.10 -12.70 -8.03
C GLU A 8 -37.47 -13.89 -8.77
N GLU A 9 -36.82 -13.66 -9.91
CA GLU A 9 -36.07 -14.71 -10.60
C GLU A 9 -34.90 -15.21 -9.76
N VAL A 10 -34.10 -14.30 -9.21
CA VAL A 10 -32.96 -14.67 -8.32
C VAL A 10 -33.45 -15.44 -7.09
N SER A 11 -34.57 -15.04 -6.48
CA SER A 11 -35.11 -15.67 -5.26
C SER A 11 -35.47 -17.15 -5.37
N LYS A 12 -35.59 -17.66 -6.60
CA LYS A 12 -35.84 -19.09 -6.87
C LYS A 12 -34.59 -19.95 -6.68
N HIS A 13 -33.40 -19.35 -6.74
CA HIS A 13 -32.10 -20.04 -6.71
C HIS A 13 -31.45 -19.87 -5.34
N LYS A 14 -31.88 -20.68 -4.37
CA LYS A 14 -31.50 -20.54 -2.95
C LYS A 14 -31.06 -21.86 -2.28
N GLU A 15 -30.72 -22.88 -3.07
CA GLU A 15 -30.41 -24.22 -2.57
C GLU A 15 -29.00 -24.67 -2.95
N LYS A 16 -28.51 -25.73 -2.28
CA LYS A 16 -27.21 -26.31 -2.62
C LYS A 16 -27.23 -26.86 -4.06
N GLY A 17 -26.35 -26.32 -4.90
CA GLY A 17 -26.26 -26.71 -6.31
C GLY A 17 -27.18 -25.91 -7.24
N ASP A 18 -27.99 -25.01 -6.68
CA ASP A 18 -28.77 -24.00 -7.40
C ASP A 18 -28.88 -22.71 -6.55
N LEU A 19 -27.83 -21.89 -6.59
CA LEU A 19 -27.67 -20.75 -5.69
C LEU A 19 -27.22 -19.50 -6.44
N TRP A 20 -28.09 -18.50 -6.51
CA TRP A 20 -27.76 -17.19 -7.05
C TRP A 20 -27.84 -16.13 -5.96
N ILE A 21 -27.03 -15.08 -6.11
CA ILE A 21 -27.06 -13.90 -5.24
C ILE A 21 -26.91 -12.63 -6.07
N ILE A 22 -27.33 -11.50 -5.51
CA ILE A 22 -27.06 -10.17 -6.05
C ILE A 22 -25.96 -9.53 -5.21
N ILE A 23 -24.95 -8.96 -5.86
CA ILE A 23 -23.98 -8.06 -5.23
C ILE A 23 -23.85 -6.84 -6.14
N ASP A 24 -24.17 -5.67 -5.60
CA ASP A 24 -24.12 -4.39 -6.32
C ASP A 24 -24.81 -4.46 -7.69
N SER A 25 -26.11 -4.78 -7.66
CA SER A 25 -27.01 -5.03 -8.79
C SER A 25 -26.59 -6.14 -9.77
N THR A 26 -25.42 -6.76 -9.59
CA THR A 26 -24.91 -7.83 -10.45
C THR A 26 -25.33 -9.19 -9.91
N VAL A 27 -25.89 -10.05 -10.77
CA VAL A 27 -26.33 -11.39 -10.42
C VAL A 27 -25.19 -12.38 -10.61
N TYR A 28 -24.91 -13.17 -9.58
CA TYR A 28 -23.86 -14.19 -9.57
C TYR A 28 -24.45 -15.59 -9.38
N ASP A 29 -24.03 -16.55 -10.22
CA ASP A 29 -24.29 -17.97 -10.02
C ASP A 29 -23.18 -18.59 -9.15
N LEU A 30 -23.53 -18.91 -7.91
CA LEU A 30 -22.64 -19.55 -6.95
C LEU A 30 -22.86 -21.06 -6.84
N SER A 31 -23.71 -21.66 -7.68
CA SER A 31 -24.12 -23.07 -7.57
C SER A 31 -22.94 -24.03 -7.44
N ARG A 32 -21.91 -23.84 -8.28
CA ARG A 32 -20.66 -24.62 -8.23
C ARG A 32 -19.61 -24.04 -7.28
N PHE A 33 -19.62 -22.73 -7.08
CA PHE A 33 -18.64 -22.05 -6.22
C PHE A 33 -18.89 -22.30 -4.73
N SER A 34 -20.15 -22.56 -4.36
CA SER A 34 -20.59 -22.73 -2.97
C SER A 34 -19.86 -23.86 -2.21
N THR A 35 -19.36 -24.88 -2.91
CA THR A 35 -18.61 -26.01 -2.32
C THR A 35 -17.15 -25.68 -2.04
N ILE A 36 -16.61 -24.64 -2.67
CA ILE A 36 -15.21 -24.21 -2.55
C ILE A 36 -15.09 -22.82 -1.92
N HIS A 37 -16.21 -22.24 -1.46
CA HIS A 37 -16.20 -20.94 -0.79
C HIS A 37 -15.46 -21.03 0.54
N PRO A 38 -14.43 -20.20 0.81
CA PRO A 38 -13.63 -20.29 2.03
C PRO A 38 -14.43 -20.11 3.32
N GLY A 39 -15.50 -19.31 3.30
CA GLY A 39 -16.43 -19.15 4.44
C GLY A 39 -17.37 -20.34 4.65
N GLY A 40 -17.25 -21.39 3.82
CA GLY A 40 -18.11 -22.57 3.83
C GLY A 40 -19.46 -22.35 3.14
N LEU A 41 -20.15 -23.47 2.91
CA LEU A 41 -21.47 -23.49 2.28
C LEU A 41 -22.55 -22.84 3.15
N ALA A 42 -22.46 -23.02 4.48
CA ALA A 42 -23.46 -22.51 5.42
C ALA A 42 -23.62 -20.98 5.34
N ALA A 43 -22.52 -20.24 5.17
CA ALA A 43 -22.57 -18.79 5.04
C ALA A 43 -23.29 -18.32 3.77
N LEU A 44 -23.29 -19.14 2.71
CA LEU A 44 -23.95 -18.82 1.44
C LEU A 44 -25.40 -19.29 1.37
N LEU A 45 -25.76 -20.28 2.18
CA LEU A 45 -27.13 -20.77 2.35
C LEU A 45 -27.87 -20.10 3.51
N ASP A 46 -27.27 -19.06 4.12
CA ASP A 46 -27.95 -18.24 5.10
C ASP A 46 -29.19 -17.58 4.47
N ASP A 47 -30.27 -17.49 5.24
CA ASP A 47 -31.55 -16.98 4.76
C ASP A 47 -31.43 -15.55 4.24
N ASP A 48 -30.49 -14.73 4.73
CA ASP A 48 -30.26 -13.35 4.27
C ASP A 48 -29.32 -13.24 3.06
N VAL A 49 -28.76 -14.36 2.59
CA VAL A 49 -27.85 -14.41 1.44
C VAL A 49 -28.48 -15.14 0.26
N ALA A 50 -28.99 -16.35 0.48
CA ALA A 50 -29.39 -17.26 -0.60
C ALA A 50 -30.59 -16.74 -1.40
N GLY A 51 -30.42 -16.56 -2.72
CA GLY A 51 -31.47 -16.01 -3.59
C GLY A 51 -31.77 -14.52 -3.33
N LYS A 52 -30.94 -13.81 -2.58
CA LYS A 52 -31.19 -12.43 -2.15
C LYS A 52 -30.10 -11.47 -2.60
N ASP A 53 -30.33 -10.20 -2.28
CA ASP A 53 -29.30 -9.17 -2.31
C ASP A 53 -28.38 -9.29 -1.11
N ALA A 54 -27.20 -9.82 -1.37
CA ALA A 54 -26.18 -10.06 -0.37
C ALA A 54 -25.13 -8.95 -0.38
N THR A 55 -25.42 -7.77 -0.94
CA THR A 55 -24.44 -6.68 -1.07
C THR A 55 -23.82 -6.30 0.27
N ASP A 56 -24.64 -6.00 1.28
CA ASP A 56 -24.15 -5.62 2.62
C ASP A 56 -23.43 -6.78 3.33
N ALA A 57 -23.98 -7.99 3.22
CA ALA A 57 -23.36 -9.20 3.78
C ALA A 57 -21.99 -9.48 3.15
N PHE A 58 -21.86 -9.27 1.84
CA PHE A 58 -20.61 -9.40 1.12
C PHE A 58 -19.58 -8.40 1.63
N PHE A 59 -19.92 -7.11 1.68
CA PHE A 59 -18.98 -6.05 2.09
C PHE A 59 -18.63 -6.04 3.58
N THR A 60 -19.42 -6.72 4.41
CA THR A 60 -19.06 -6.97 5.81
C THR A 60 -17.83 -7.88 5.94
N LEU A 61 -17.63 -8.81 5.01
CA LEU A 61 -16.58 -9.84 5.10
C LEU A 61 -15.55 -9.76 3.97
N HIS A 62 -15.87 -9.06 2.88
CA HIS A 62 -15.08 -9.06 1.65
C HIS A 62 -14.86 -7.64 1.14
N ARG A 63 -13.69 -7.44 0.53
CA ARG A 63 -13.35 -6.20 -0.18
C ARG A 63 -13.86 -6.26 -1.63
N PHE A 64 -14.18 -5.11 -2.20
CA PHE A 64 -14.69 -5.01 -3.57
C PHE A 64 -13.75 -5.65 -4.61
N GLU A 65 -12.44 -5.57 -4.41
CA GLU A 65 -11.42 -6.10 -5.33
C GLU A 65 -11.52 -7.62 -5.50
N VAL A 66 -12.16 -8.33 -4.57
CA VAL A 66 -12.48 -9.75 -4.75
C VAL A 66 -13.27 -9.94 -6.04
N LEU A 67 -14.29 -9.10 -6.30
CA LEU A 67 -15.14 -9.19 -7.50
C LEU A 67 -14.43 -8.79 -8.80
N GLN A 68 -13.25 -8.16 -8.70
CA GLN A 68 -12.41 -7.79 -9.84
C GLN A 68 -11.47 -8.93 -10.28
N ASN A 69 -11.33 -9.98 -9.48
CA ASN A 69 -10.51 -11.13 -9.86
C ASN A 69 -11.09 -11.79 -11.13
N PRO A 70 -10.30 -11.92 -12.22
CA PRO A 70 -10.77 -12.50 -13.48
C PRO A 70 -11.39 -13.90 -13.32
N GLN A 71 -10.96 -14.68 -12.33
CA GLN A 71 -11.50 -16.01 -12.07
C GLN A 71 -12.99 -16.01 -11.73
N TYR A 72 -13.51 -14.92 -11.14
CA TYR A 72 -14.93 -14.81 -10.76
C TYR A 72 -15.79 -14.14 -11.83
N ALA A 73 -15.19 -13.65 -12.92
CA ALA A 73 -15.94 -13.10 -14.04
C ALA A 73 -16.94 -14.12 -14.61
N ARG A 74 -16.58 -15.41 -14.62
CA ARG A 74 -17.44 -16.52 -15.07
C ARG A 74 -18.67 -16.76 -14.21
N LEU A 75 -18.69 -16.24 -12.98
CA LEU A 75 -19.83 -16.39 -12.07
C LEU A 75 -20.92 -15.37 -12.38
N LYS A 76 -20.60 -14.28 -13.10
CA LYS A 76 -21.55 -13.21 -13.43
C LYS A 76 -22.55 -13.71 -14.48
N LEU A 77 -23.83 -13.62 -14.15
CA LEU A 77 -24.93 -13.94 -15.06
C LEU A 77 -25.44 -12.70 -15.81
N GLY A 78 -25.47 -11.55 -15.13
CA GLY A 78 -26.07 -10.31 -15.63
C GLY A 78 -26.34 -9.30 -14.52
N HIS A 79 -27.34 -8.43 -14.70
CA HIS A 79 -27.72 -7.40 -13.71
C HIS A 79 -29.21 -7.38 -13.41
N ILE A 80 -29.61 -6.74 -12.32
CA ILE A 80 -31.02 -6.51 -12.01
C ILE A 80 -31.62 -5.46 -12.95
N GLN A 81 -32.82 -5.75 -13.45
CA GLN A 81 -33.51 -4.87 -14.38
C GLN A 81 -33.79 -3.50 -13.75
N GLY A 82 -33.35 -2.43 -14.44
CA GLY A 82 -33.58 -1.05 -13.99
C GLY A 82 -32.64 -0.57 -12.88
N GLU A 83 -31.67 -1.39 -12.47
CA GLU A 83 -30.63 -1.03 -11.52
C GLU A 83 -29.28 -0.97 -12.24
N GLU A 84 -28.45 0.02 -11.88
CA GLU A 84 -27.07 0.13 -12.35
C GLU A 84 -26.12 -0.19 -11.19
N PRO A 85 -24.99 -0.88 -11.42
CA PRO A 85 -24.00 -1.13 -10.37
C PRO A 85 -23.50 0.19 -9.79
N GLN A 86 -23.75 0.41 -8.51
CA GLN A 86 -23.14 1.48 -7.75
C GLN A 86 -21.88 0.91 -7.13
N MET A 87 -20.77 0.89 -7.88
CA MET A 87 -19.48 0.44 -7.33
C MET A 87 -19.23 1.12 -5.98
N ILE A 88 -19.43 0.37 -4.89
CA ILE A 88 -19.15 0.83 -3.53
C ILE A 88 -17.64 0.71 -3.34
N LYS A 89 -16.90 1.63 -3.96
CA LYS A 89 -15.49 1.83 -3.64
C LYS A 89 -15.41 2.73 -2.41
N PRO A 90 -14.78 2.27 -1.32
CA PRO A 90 -14.49 3.15 -0.21
C PRO A 90 -13.73 4.38 -0.73
N PRO A 91 -14.06 5.60 -0.26
CA PRO A 91 -13.35 6.80 -0.67
C PRO A 91 -11.85 6.67 -0.40
N PRO A 92 -10.95 7.19 -1.27
CA PRO A 92 -9.52 7.08 -1.03
C PRO A 92 -9.12 7.62 0.35
N GLY A 93 -8.34 6.81 1.09
CA GLY A 93 -7.96 7.12 2.47
C GLY A 93 -8.93 6.65 3.55
N SER A 94 -10.11 6.11 3.22
CA SER A 94 -11.05 5.60 4.20
C SER A 94 -10.57 4.31 4.87
N LEU A 95 -11.10 4.03 6.06
CA LEU A 95 -10.86 2.77 6.76
C LEU A 95 -11.71 1.65 6.19
N SER A 96 -11.18 0.43 6.16
CA SER A 96 -11.98 -0.76 5.90
C SER A 96 -12.91 -1.04 7.08
N GLU A 97 -14.18 -1.31 6.77
CA GLU A 97 -15.19 -1.73 7.75
C GLU A 97 -15.15 -3.25 7.99
N ILE A 98 -14.41 -4.00 7.18
CA ILE A 98 -14.24 -5.44 7.32
C ILE A 98 -13.52 -5.73 8.64
N PRO A 99 -14.07 -6.63 9.50
CA PRO A 99 -13.45 -6.98 10.77
C PRO A 99 -11.99 -7.43 10.58
N PHE A 100 -11.10 -6.88 11.42
CA PHE A 100 -9.67 -7.18 11.45
C PHE A 100 -8.89 -6.81 10.16
N ALA A 101 -9.49 -6.10 9.21
CA ALA A 101 -8.80 -5.62 8.01
C ALA A 101 -7.96 -4.35 8.24
N GLU A 102 -8.15 -3.71 9.39
CA GLU A 102 -7.36 -2.55 9.83
C GLU A 102 -6.63 -2.86 11.14
N PRO A 103 -5.46 -2.24 11.39
CA PRO A 103 -4.86 -2.24 12.72
C PRO A 103 -5.84 -1.74 13.78
N THR A 104 -5.85 -2.38 14.94
CA THR A 104 -6.78 -2.07 16.04
C THR A 104 -6.75 -0.61 16.47
N TRP A 105 -5.60 0.09 16.34
CA TRP A 105 -5.49 1.50 16.68
C TRP A 105 -6.34 2.41 15.78
N LEU A 106 -6.74 1.97 14.58
CA LEU A 106 -7.66 2.67 13.68
C LEU A 106 -9.14 2.36 13.99
N SER A 107 -9.43 1.30 14.73
CA SER A 107 -10.80 0.91 15.07
C SER A 107 -11.50 1.94 15.97
N LYS A 108 -12.79 2.19 15.69
CA LYS A 108 -13.63 3.08 16.51
C LYS A 108 -13.70 2.57 17.95
N GLY A 109 -13.53 3.49 18.91
CA GLY A 109 -13.59 3.18 20.34
C GLY A 109 -12.31 2.57 20.93
N TYR A 110 -11.30 2.26 20.11
CA TYR A 110 -10.01 1.79 20.60
C TYR A 110 -9.05 2.97 20.84
N HIS A 111 -8.46 3.00 22.04
CA HIS A 111 -7.45 3.99 22.41
C HIS A 111 -6.08 3.33 22.53
N SER A 112 -5.07 3.94 21.91
CA SER A 112 -3.68 3.50 22.01
C SER A 112 -2.86 4.56 22.74
N PRO A 113 -1.94 4.16 23.64
CA PRO A 113 -0.99 5.10 24.23
C PRO A 113 0.09 5.56 23.23
N TYR A 114 0.19 4.92 22.06
CA TYR A 114 1.23 5.20 21.06
C TYR A 114 0.70 6.01 19.87
N TYR A 115 -0.58 5.84 19.52
CA TYR A 115 -1.18 6.53 18.38
C TYR A 115 -2.21 7.56 18.83
N ASN A 116 -2.08 8.75 18.28
CA ASN A 116 -2.94 9.90 18.55
C ASN A 116 -3.51 10.47 17.24
N GLU A 117 -4.12 11.66 17.31
CA GLU A 117 -4.77 12.28 16.15
C GLU A 117 -3.80 12.66 15.01
N SER A 118 -2.55 13.05 15.31
CA SER A 118 -1.59 13.38 14.24
C SER A 118 -1.23 12.14 13.41
N HIS A 119 -1.16 10.97 14.04
CA HIS A 119 -0.98 9.69 13.36
C HIS A 119 -2.16 9.36 12.45
N ARG A 120 -3.40 9.60 12.90
CA ARG A 120 -4.61 9.35 12.11
C ARG A 120 -4.67 10.26 10.89
N ARG A 121 -4.41 11.56 11.06
CA ARG A 121 -4.33 12.51 9.94
C ARG A 121 -3.28 12.10 8.91
N LEU A 122 -2.08 11.74 9.38
CA LEU A 122 -1.01 11.27 8.50
C LEU A 122 -1.41 9.99 7.78
N GLN A 123 -2.01 9.03 8.49
CA GLN A 123 -2.47 7.75 7.96
C GLN A 123 -3.46 7.94 6.81
N THR A 124 -4.49 8.78 6.99
CA THR A 124 -5.46 9.09 5.93
C THR A 124 -4.77 9.73 4.72
N ALA A 125 -3.88 10.69 4.95
CA ALA A 125 -3.17 11.39 3.88
C ALA A 125 -2.25 10.44 3.07
N ILE A 126 -1.46 9.59 3.75
CA ILE A 126 -0.55 8.67 3.07
C ILE A 126 -1.30 7.50 2.42
N ARG A 127 -2.43 7.05 2.97
CA ARG A 127 -3.29 6.04 2.32
C ARG A 127 -3.84 6.57 1.01
N LYS A 128 -4.42 7.78 1.02
CA LYS A 128 -4.91 8.44 -0.19
C LYS A 128 -3.82 8.57 -1.24
N PHE A 129 -2.63 9.06 -0.85
CA PHE A 129 -1.48 9.14 -1.75
C PHE A 129 -1.06 7.77 -2.29
N THR A 130 -1.11 6.73 -1.45
CA THR A 130 -0.76 5.37 -1.84
C THR A 130 -1.75 4.84 -2.88
N GLU A 131 -3.04 5.00 -2.67
CA GLU A 131 -4.10 4.50 -3.54
C GLU A 131 -4.18 5.27 -4.87
N GLU A 132 -4.08 6.60 -4.83
CA GLU A 132 -4.28 7.44 -6.02
C GLU A 132 -3.02 7.62 -6.86
N VAL A 133 -1.83 7.64 -6.23
CA VAL A 133 -0.57 7.98 -6.91
C VAL A 133 0.36 6.78 -7.01
N LEU A 134 0.62 6.09 -5.90
CA LEU A 134 1.62 5.01 -5.89
C LEU A 134 1.09 3.72 -6.51
N PHE A 135 -0.15 3.33 -6.22
CA PHE A 135 -0.72 2.05 -6.61
C PHE A 135 -0.82 1.88 -8.14
N PRO A 136 -1.33 2.87 -8.91
CA PRO A 136 -1.39 2.73 -10.37
C PRO A 136 -0.02 2.55 -11.01
N ASP A 137 1.00 3.31 -10.57
CA ASP A 137 2.36 3.15 -11.08
C ASP A 137 2.96 1.81 -10.63
N ALA A 138 2.76 1.40 -9.38
CA ALA A 138 3.25 0.13 -8.87
C ALA A 138 2.73 -1.05 -9.69
N GLN A 139 1.42 -1.11 -9.96
CA GLN A 139 0.85 -2.19 -10.78
C GLN A 139 1.43 -2.18 -12.19
N ALA A 140 1.53 -1.01 -12.83
CA ALA A 140 2.09 -0.89 -14.18
C ALA A 140 3.57 -1.29 -14.25
N ARG A 141 4.35 -1.01 -13.20
CA ARG A 141 5.79 -1.35 -13.12
C ARG A 141 6.04 -2.81 -12.76
N GLU A 142 5.21 -3.42 -11.93
CA GLU A 142 5.26 -4.86 -11.70
C GLU A 142 4.88 -5.63 -12.98
N GLU A 143 3.95 -5.11 -13.78
CA GLU A 143 3.56 -5.71 -15.06
C GLU A 143 4.64 -5.57 -16.15
N ASP A 144 5.22 -4.38 -16.32
CA ASP A 144 6.19 -4.12 -17.41
C ASP A 144 7.67 -4.29 -17.02
N GLY A 145 7.95 -4.54 -15.74
CA GLY A 145 9.29 -4.74 -15.19
C GLY A 145 10.19 -3.49 -15.21
N LYS A 146 9.65 -2.31 -15.50
CA LYS A 146 10.43 -1.07 -15.50
C LYS A 146 10.62 -0.52 -14.10
N ARG A 147 11.61 0.37 -13.97
CA ARG A 147 11.81 1.16 -12.74
C ARG A 147 10.62 2.07 -12.45
N VAL A 148 10.46 2.43 -11.18
CA VAL A 148 9.53 3.46 -10.69
C VAL A 148 9.56 4.71 -11.59
N SER A 149 8.40 5.25 -11.94
CA SER A 149 8.30 6.42 -12.81
C SER A 149 8.84 7.69 -12.17
N GLN A 150 9.35 8.62 -13.00
CA GLN A 150 9.95 9.87 -12.51
C GLN A 150 8.96 10.74 -11.71
N HIS A 151 7.71 10.83 -12.16
CA HIS A 151 6.67 11.63 -11.51
C HIS A 151 6.37 11.16 -10.06
N ILE A 152 6.65 9.89 -9.73
CA ILE A 152 6.50 9.36 -8.36
C ILE A 152 7.55 9.98 -7.43
N PHE A 153 8.80 10.14 -7.90
CA PHE A 153 9.84 10.79 -7.10
C PHE A 153 9.53 12.27 -6.87
N GLU A 154 9.04 12.97 -7.89
CA GLU A 154 8.62 14.36 -7.81
C GLU A 154 7.44 14.53 -6.83
N ALA A 155 6.42 13.67 -6.93
CA ALA A 155 5.28 13.70 -6.03
C ALA A 155 5.69 13.44 -4.57
N ARG A 156 6.60 12.50 -4.34
CA ARG A 156 7.14 12.22 -3.00
C ARG A 156 7.97 13.37 -2.45
N ALA A 157 8.80 13.99 -3.28
CA ALA A 157 9.63 15.14 -2.90
C ALA A 157 8.76 16.34 -2.49
N ARG A 158 7.69 16.63 -3.26
CA ARG A 158 6.71 17.69 -2.92
C ARG A 158 6.11 17.52 -1.52
N LEU A 159 5.86 16.27 -1.13
CA LEU A 159 5.27 15.90 0.16
C LEU A 159 6.29 15.74 1.30
N ASN A 160 7.59 15.96 1.04
CA ASN A 160 8.70 15.73 1.96
C ASN A 160 8.79 14.28 2.48
N LEU A 161 8.26 13.29 1.73
CA LEU A 161 8.30 11.87 2.11
C LEU A 161 9.73 11.32 2.29
N PRO A 162 10.72 11.69 1.45
CA PRO A 162 12.11 11.25 1.67
C PRO A 162 12.69 11.72 3.01
N ALA A 163 12.30 12.88 3.51
CA ALA A 163 12.76 13.41 4.79
C ALA A 163 12.09 12.67 5.97
N MET A 164 10.78 12.42 5.88
CA MET A 164 10.03 11.66 6.89
C MET A 164 10.50 10.21 7.02
N ALA A 165 11.01 9.62 5.94
CA ALA A 165 11.55 8.25 5.93
C ALA A 165 12.90 8.10 6.67
N LEU A 166 13.47 9.17 7.21
CA LEU A 166 14.64 9.14 8.09
C LEU A 166 14.26 9.22 9.59
N GLY A 167 12.96 9.10 9.89
CA GLY A 167 12.44 9.23 11.24
C GLY A 167 12.43 10.67 11.76
N PRO A 168 12.12 10.86 13.06
CA PRO A 168 12.08 12.17 13.68
C PRO A 168 13.47 12.80 13.80
N GLY A 169 13.57 14.11 13.57
CA GLY A 169 14.83 14.82 13.77
C GLY A 169 14.85 16.26 13.25
N PRO A 170 15.96 16.99 13.49
CA PRO A 170 16.10 18.40 13.10
C PRO A 170 15.95 18.66 11.58
N HIS A 171 16.17 17.64 10.74
CA HIS A 171 16.01 17.75 9.29
C HIS A 171 14.57 17.96 8.85
N LEU A 172 13.58 17.68 9.71
CA LEU A 172 12.17 17.95 9.44
C LEU A 172 11.78 19.41 9.71
N LYS A 173 12.57 20.15 10.50
CA LYS A 173 12.22 21.49 10.96
C LYS A 173 12.05 22.46 9.78
N GLY A 174 10.91 23.14 9.74
CA GLY A 174 10.58 24.10 8.68
C GLY A 174 10.04 23.47 7.39
N LEU A 175 9.90 22.13 7.33
CA LEU A 175 9.25 21.45 6.22
C LEU A 175 7.73 21.39 6.42
N THR A 176 6.99 21.36 5.32
CA THR A 176 5.56 21.04 5.31
C THR A 176 5.40 19.55 5.00
N LEU A 177 5.03 18.76 6.01
CA LEU A 177 4.99 17.29 5.91
C LEU A 177 3.61 16.82 5.44
N MET A 178 3.57 16.05 4.34
CA MET A 178 2.32 15.54 3.74
C MET A 178 1.25 16.64 3.59
N ASP A 179 1.59 17.75 2.91
CA ASP A 179 0.69 18.90 2.71
C ASP A 179 0.11 19.46 4.03
N GLY A 180 0.83 19.30 5.16
CA GLY A 180 0.44 19.82 6.47
C GLY A 180 -0.35 18.85 7.34
N ALA A 181 -0.47 17.57 6.95
CA ALA A 181 -1.18 16.55 7.75
C ALA A 181 -0.58 16.39 9.16
N VAL A 182 0.73 16.56 9.29
CA VAL A 182 1.49 16.47 10.54
C VAL A 182 2.51 17.61 10.62
N LYS A 183 2.68 18.20 11.82
CA LYS A 183 3.74 19.19 12.04
C LYS A 183 5.08 18.50 12.31
N PRO A 184 6.22 19.11 11.93
CA PRO A 184 7.54 18.55 12.26
C PRO A 184 7.74 18.22 13.74
N GLU A 185 7.15 19.02 14.65
CA GLU A 185 7.24 18.85 16.09
C GLU A 185 6.36 17.72 16.64
N GLU A 186 5.33 17.31 15.88
CA GLU A 186 4.46 16.17 16.21
C GLU A 186 5.04 14.84 15.69
N PHE A 187 5.97 14.88 14.74
CA PHE A 187 6.46 13.69 14.05
C PHE A 187 7.35 12.84 14.97
N ASP A 188 7.03 11.55 15.10
CA ASP A 188 7.77 10.57 15.88
C ASP A 188 7.97 9.26 15.08
N CYS A 189 8.56 8.24 15.70
CA CYS A 189 8.81 6.95 15.05
C CYS A 189 7.52 6.20 14.67
N PHE A 190 6.39 6.47 15.33
CA PHE A 190 5.11 5.84 14.98
C PHE A 190 4.51 6.49 13.72
N HIS A 191 4.78 7.76 13.44
CA HIS A 191 4.44 8.38 12.15
C HIS A 191 5.23 7.75 10.99
N GLU A 192 6.52 7.48 11.18
CA GLU A 192 7.32 6.74 10.21
C GLU A 192 6.73 5.33 9.97
N LEU A 193 6.35 4.63 11.04
CA LEU A 193 5.72 3.31 10.95
C LEU A 193 4.38 3.36 10.17
N VAL A 194 3.56 4.39 10.38
CA VAL A 194 2.33 4.62 9.59
C VAL A 194 2.63 4.72 8.09
N ILE A 195 3.67 5.47 7.70
CA ILE A 195 4.06 5.60 6.29
C ILE A 195 4.47 4.24 5.72
N ILE A 196 5.25 3.45 6.47
CA ILE A 196 5.68 2.11 6.04
C ILE A 196 4.48 1.17 5.90
N GLN A 197 3.57 1.18 6.87
CA GLN A 197 2.38 0.34 6.87
C GLN A 197 1.48 0.62 5.66
N GLU A 198 1.17 1.89 5.39
CA GLU A 198 0.29 2.26 4.29
C GLU A 198 0.94 1.98 2.92
N LYS A 199 2.25 2.21 2.77
CA LYS A 199 2.98 1.81 1.55
C LYS A 199 2.95 0.30 1.31
N SER A 200 2.79 -0.52 2.35
CA SER A 200 2.76 -1.98 2.20
C SER A 200 1.50 -2.47 1.46
N ARG A 201 0.46 -1.63 1.37
CA ARG A 201 -0.77 -1.89 0.58
C ARG A 201 -0.52 -1.96 -0.93
N LEU A 202 0.66 -1.60 -1.41
CA LEU A 202 1.02 -1.71 -2.82
C LEU A 202 1.16 -3.15 -3.31
N HIS A 203 1.44 -4.11 -2.40
CA HIS A 203 1.74 -5.51 -2.74
C HIS A 203 2.86 -5.68 -3.79
N ALA A 204 3.73 -4.69 -3.92
CA ALA A 204 4.79 -4.61 -4.92
C ALA A 204 6.12 -4.34 -4.21
N ARG A 205 6.79 -5.40 -3.75
CA ARG A 205 8.01 -5.26 -2.91
C ARG A 205 9.19 -4.71 -3.72
N GLY A 206 9.39 -5.20 -4.94
CA GLY A 206 10.45 -4.73 -5.83
C GLY A 206 10.31 -3.24 -6.15
N TYR A 207 9.10 -2.82 -6.52
CA TYR A 207 8.73 -1.41 -6.66
C TYR A 207 9.03 -0.58 -5.38
N SER A 208 8.63 -1.09 -4.22
CA SER A 208 8.81 -0.39 -2.93
C SER A 208 10.27 -0.20 -2.54
N ASP A 209 11.10 -1.22 -2.75
CA ASP A 209 12.55 -1.16 -2.47
C ASP A 209 13.25 -0.27 -3.50
N GLY A 210 12.87 -0.37 -4.78
CA GLY A 210 13.39 0.46 -5.88
C GLY A 210 13.09 1.95 -5.74
N MET A 211 12.08 2.33 -4.96
CA MET A 211 11.75 3.73 -4.70
C MET A 211 12.80 4.50 -3.88
N ALA A 212 13.45 3.87 -2.90
CA ALA A 212 14.46 4.54 -2.05
C ALA A 212 15.11 3.64 -0.99
N GLY A 213 14.92 2.32 -1.00
CA GLY A 213 15.43 1.45 0.08
C GLY A 213 16.93 1.64 0.32
N GLY A 214 17.73 1.57 -0.75
CA GLY A 214 19.17 1.84 -0.69
C GLY A 214 19.52 3.28 -0.30
N THR A 215 18.63 4.24 -0.60
CA THR A 215 18.88 5.65 -0.31
C THR A 215 18.71 5.96 1.17
N TYR A 216 17.70 5.41 1.82
CA TYR A 216 17.43 5.65 3.23
C TYR A 216 18.47 5.01 4.17
N ILE A 217 19.11 3.93 3.75
CA ILE A 217 20.23 3.33 4.50
C ILE A 217 21.56 4.04 4.24
N ALA A 218 21.75 4.64 3.05
CA ALA A 218 23.01 5.28 2.67
C ALA A 218 23.09 6.76 3.09
N LEU A 219 21.96 7.45 3.25
CA LEU A 219 21.95 8.88 3.59
C LEU A 219 22.39 9.19 5.03
N PRO A 220 21.99 8.45 6.08
CA PRO A 220 22.39 8.72 7.47
C PRO A 220 23.91 8.84 7.70
N PRO A 221 24.79 7.95 7.19
CA PRO A 221 26.24 8.13 7.37
C PRO A 221 26.76 9.38 6.67
N ILE A 222 26.18 9.78 5.52
CA ILE A 222 26.52 11.05 4.85
C ILE A 222 26.11 12.24 5.72
N MET A 223 24.89 12.22 6.26
CA MET A 223 24.39 13.28 7.17
C MET A 223 25.28 13.46 8.40
N LYS A 224 25.79 12.35 8.94
CA LYS A 224 26.57 12.33 10.16
C LYS A 224 28.06 12.67 9.96
N TYR A 225 28.68 12.15 8.90
CA TYR A 225 30.15 12.15 8.78
C TYR A 225 30.70 12.97 7.59
N ALA A 226 29.87 13.33 6.61
CA ALA A 226 30.37 14.09 5.45
C ALA A 226 30.69 15.54 5.80
N ALA A 227 31.66 16.12 5.10
CA ALA A 227 31.95 17.55 5.19
C ALA A 227 30.70 18.39 4.84
N PRO A 228 30.44 19.54 5.51
CA PRO A 228 29.17 20.27 5.37
C PRO A 228 28.76 20.56 3.93
N LYS A 229 29.69 21.03 3.08
CA LYS A 229 29.42 21.32 1.66
C LYS A 229 28.95 20.09 0.88
N ILE A 230 29.49 18.90 1.18
CA ILE A 230 29.12 17.64 0.52
C ILE A 230 27.78 17.16 1.08
N ARG A 231 27.65 17.15 2.42
CA ARG A 231 26.44 16.77 3.14
C ARG A 231 25.22 17.55 2.63
N ASP A 232 25.29 18.88 2.66
CA ASP A 232 24.16 19.75 2.38
C ASP A 232 23.72 19.63 0.91
N LYS A 233 24.68 19.49 -0.01
CA LYS A 233 24.39 19.22 -1.43
C LYS A 233 23.66 17.88 -1.60
N ILE A 234 24.19 16.80 -1.04
CA ILE A 234 23.61 15.45 -1.22
C ILE A 234 22.23 15.37 -0.55
N VAL A 235 22.09 15.84 0.68
CA VAL A 235 20.80 15.84 1.40
C VAL A 235 19.74 16.58 0.60
N LYS A 236 20.06 17.78 0.09
CA LYS A 236 19.14 18.58 -0.73
C LYS A 236 18.70 17.83 -1.99
N GLU A 237 19.64 17.23 -2.73
CA GLU A 237 19.34 16.52 -3.98
C GLU A 237 18.55 15.23 -3.74
N VAL A 238 18.81 14.52 -2.63
CA VAL A 238 18.05 13.32 -2.24
C VAL A 238 16.62 13.68 -1.81
N PHE A 239 16.45 14.71 -0.97
CA PHE A 239 15.12 15.15 -0.56
C PHE A 239 14.28 15.69 -1.72
N ALA A 240 14.93 16.26 -2.74
CA ALA A 240 14.30 16.67 -3.99
C ALA A 240 13.97 15.51 -4.94
N GLY A 241 14.32 14.26 -4.60
CA GLY A 241 14.10 13.10 -5.48
C GLY A 241 14.98 13.09 -6.75
N GLN A 242 16.06 13.87 -6.77
CA GLN A 242 16.94 14.04 -7.93
C GLN A 242 18.18 13.14 -7.87
N LYS A 243 18.53 12.68 -6.67
CA LYS A 243 19.67 11.80 -6.44
C LYS A 243 19.26 10.57 -5.64
N PHE A 244 19.73 9.43 -6.11
CA PHE A 244 19.57 8.15 -5.44
C PHE A 244 20.92 7.69 -4.93
N LEU A 245 20.92 7.06 -3.76
CA LEU A 245 22.10 6.50 -3.13
C LEU A 245 21.95 4.98 -3.00
N SER A 246 23.09 4.31 -3.00
CA SER A 246 23.23 2.90 -2.65
C SER A 246 24.26 2.76 -1.54
N LEU A 247 24.10 1.73 -0.71
CA LEU A 247 25.06 1.36 0.32
C LEU A 247 25.76 0.08 -0.13
N ALA A 248 27.04 0.19 -0.49
CA ALA A 248 27.88 -0.94 -0.87
C ALA A 248 28.70 -1.39 0.35
N VAL A 249 28.18 -2.39 1.06
CA VAL A 249 28.83 -2.99 2.25
C VAL A 249 29.01 -4.48 2.07
N THR A 250 27.92 -5.19 1.74
CA THR A 250 27.93 -6.64 1.54
C THR A 250 28.85 -7.04 0.39
N GLU A 251 29.69 -8.04 0.64
CA GLU A 251 30.56 -8.67 -0.37
C GLU A 251 30.26 -10.16 -0.48
N ALA A 252 30.76 -10.81 -1.54
CA ALA A 252 30.58 -12.24 -1.76
C ALA A 252 31.01 -13.14 -0.57
N TYR A 253 31.94 -12.65 0.27
CA TYR A 253 32.47 -13.38 1.43
C TYR A 253 32.08 -12.76 2.77
N ALA A 254 31.36 -11.63 2.76
CA ALA A 254 31.04 -10.85 3.96
C ALA A 254 29.59 -10.34 3.87
N GLY A 255 28.67 -11.18 4.38
CA GLY A 255 27.26 -10.83 4.60
C GLY A 255 27.01 -10.49 6.06
N SER A 256 26.64 -11.47 6.88
CA SER A 256 26.45 -11.29 8.32
C SER A 256 27.73 -10.85 9.04
N ASP A 257 28.91 -11.29 8.56
CA ASP A 257 30.21 -10.85 9.05
C ASP A 257 30.67 -9.58 8.31
N VAL A 258 29.99 -8.46 8.56
CA VAL A 258 30.30 -7.16 7.94
C VAL A 258 31.73 -6.70 8.28
N ALA A 259 32.28 -7.10 9.43
CA ALA A 259 33.65 -6.76 9.80
C ALA A 259 34.71 -7.45 8.90
N GLY A 260 34.32 -8.55 8.25
CA GLY A 260 35.17 -9.35 7.36
C GLY A 260 35.31 -8.84 5.92
N ILE A 261 34.83 -7.62 5.59
CA ILE A 261 34.96 -7.06 4.24
C ILE A 261 36.42 -6.97 3.78
N ARG A 262 36.63 -7.20 2.48
CA ARG A 262 37.93 -7.29 1.84
C ARG A 262 38.19 -6.14 0.86
N THR A 263 37.20 -5.32 0.55
CA THR A 263 37.37 -4.08 -0.21
C THR A 263 38.36 -3.18 0.50
N ARG A 264 39.39 -2.73 -0.24
CA ARG A 264 40.46 -1.88 0.31
C ARG A 264 40.45 -0.54 -0.39
N ALA A 265 40.72 0.50 0.39
CA ALA A 265 41.04 1.83 -0.10
C ALA A 265 42.53 2.12 0.19
N THR A 266 43.34 2.27 -0.86
CA THR A 266 44.76 2.62 -0.75
C THR A 266 44.94 4.10 -1.04
N LYS A 267 45.58 4.84 -0.13
CA LYS A 267 45.79 6.29 -0.25
C LYS A 267 46.80 6.61 -1.37
N THR A 268 46.54 7.68 -2.12
CA THR A 268 47.43 8.22 -3.17
C THR A 268 47.57 9.74 -3.07
N ASP A 269 48.48 10.30 -3.87
CA ASP A 269 48.64 11.74 -4.05
C ASP A 269 47.45 12.32 -4.83
N GLY A 270 46.37 12.60 -4.11
CA GLY A 270 45.13 13.16 -4.68
C GLY A 270 43.85 12.41 -4.30
N GLY A 271 43.94 11.28 -3.59
CA GLY A 271 42.74 10.57 -3.15
C GLY A 271 42.98 9.13 -2.69
N TRP A 272 42.10 8.24 -3.15
CA TRP A 272 42.08 6.83 -2.79
C TRP A 272 41.82 5.97 -4.02
N ILE A 273 42.56 4.87 -4.15
CA ILE A 273 42.24 3.78 -5.08
C ILE A 273 41.43 2.74 -4.32
N VAL A 274 40.20 2.49 -4.74
CA VAL A 274 39.29 1.50 -4.12
C VAL A 274 39.25 0.23 -4.97
N ASN A 275 39.56 -0.92 -4.38
CA ASN A 275 39.53 -2.23 -5.04
C ASN A 275 38.77 -3.24 -4.19
N GLY A 276 37.76 -3.90 -4.77
CA GLY A 276 36.92 -4.88 -4.10
C GLY A 276 35.71 -5.26 -4.97
N ARG A 277 34.91 -6.23 -4.51
CA ARG A 277 33.67 -6.69 -5.15
C ARG A 277 32.69 -7.24 -4.14
#